data_AF-A0A3M1B873-F1
#
_entry.id   AF-A0A3M1B873-F1
#
_cell.length_a   1.000
_cell.length_b   1.000
_cell.length_c   1.000
_cell.angle_alpha   90.00
_cell.angle_beta   90.00
_cell.angle_gamma   90.00
#
_symmetry.space_group_name_H-M   'P 1'
#
loop_
_entity.id
_entity.type
_entity.pdbx_description
1 polymer ?
#
loop_
_entity_poly.entity_id
_entity_poly.type
_entity_poly.pdbx_seq_one_letter_code
_entity_poly.pdbx_strand_id
1 'polypeptide(L)'
;MPTGTRLINVFPSDQAAVTARSEESALFPAGNVRNPYPGILWRSGGNMNETETWVKFDMGAAVEFDYCLAAGANFQSNVTVSVYATDDANLFSTFTDESDWIASGVFLGDMKTTERYGRLALSASVTYQYAIVFVKYPTMQAPSTGTHLGRLVFGKAVELPRAMNDGFTDILVDQSKVSKAGVAYSNRVGIIRDKARVVDLRWEKLDAASRANIVSVFESNGLLVPFFLDMYPDDPGAGDLVYGSFSSSPRISRALLDKFDLRISFEELLGVPNGSA
;
A
#
# COMPACT_ATOMS: atom_id res chain seq x y z
N MET A 1 20.56 1.59 -16.00
CA MET A 1 20.36 0.35 -15.24
C MET A 1 19.59 0.72 -13.98
N PRO A 2 18.59 -0.05 -13.52
CA PRO A 2 17.82 0.29 -12.32
C PRO A 2 18.74 0.33 -11.09
N THR A 3 18.56 1.33 -10.22
CA THR A 3 19.57 1.74 -9.23
C THR A 3 19.34 1.26 -7.79
N GLY A 4 18.21 0.62 -7.46
CA GLY A 4 17.95 0.25 -6.07
C GLY A 4 16.69 -0.59 -5.83
N THR A 5 16.58 -1.18 -4.64
CA THR A 5 15.35 -1.73 -4.05
C THR A 5 14.90 -0.72 -2.99
N ARG A 6 13.63 -0.28 -2.98
CA ARG A 6 13.16 0.69 -1.98
C ARG A 6 12.28 0.01 -0.94
N LEU A 7 12.60 0.20 0.33
CA LEU A 7 11.67 -0.10 1.41
C LEU A 7 10.86 1.14 1.68
N ILE A 8 9.56 1.07 1.43
CA ILE A 8 8.69 2.20 1.74
C ILE A 8 8.16 1.95 3.14
N ASN A 9 8.77 2.64 4.10
CA ASN A 9 8.26 2.63 5.46
C ASN A 9 6.97 3.46 5.51
N VAL A 10 5.95 2.90 6.13
CA VAL A 10 4.56 3.32 5.94
C VAL A 10 4.04 3.87 7.26
N PHE A 11 4.35 5.13 7.57
CA PHE A 11 3.66 5.91 8.61
C PHE A 11 3.61 7.37 8.22
N PRO A 12 2.41 7.94 8.02
CA PRO A 12 1.56 8.43 9.11
C PRO A 12 0.04 8.11 8.97
N SER A 13 -0.41 7.35 7.96
CA SER A 13 -1.86 7.14 7.73
C SER A 13 -2.60 6.40 8.86
N ASP A 14 -1.88 5.70 9.75
CA ASP A 14 -2.47 5.04 10.93
C ASP A 14 -3.00 6.03 11.98
N GLN A 15 -2.53 7.28 11.98
CA GLN A 15 -3.11 8.35 12.81
C GLN A 15 -4.14 9.20 12.06
N ALA A 16 -4.22 9.07 10.74
CA ALA A 16 -5.17 9.85 9.95
C ALA A 16 -6.62 9.42 10.26
N ALA A 17 -7.50 10.39 10.51
CA ALA A 17 -8.93 10.16 10.57
C ALA A 17 -9.51 10.11 9.15
N VAL A 18 -10.35 9.11 8.87
CA VAL A 18 -11.18 9.12 7.66
C VAL A 18 -12.41 9.95 7.97
N THR A 19 -12.43 11.19 7.48
CA THR A 19 -13.40 12.21 7.90
C THR A 19 -14.61 12.31 6.98
N ALA A 20 -14.50 11.89 5.72
CA ALA A 20 -15.60 11.86 4.76
C ALA A 20 -15.34 10.86 3.61
N ARG A 21 -16.42 10.39 2.95
CA ARG A 21 -16.40 9.47 1.81
C ARG A 21 -17.63 9.65 0.92
N SER A 22 -17.57 9.19 -0.35
CA SER A 22 -18.78 8.92 -1.14
C SER A 22 -19.60 7.79 -0.50
N GLU A 23 -20.81 7.51 -0.98
CA GLU A 23 -21.69 6.49 -0.39
C GLU A 23 -20.93 5.19 -0.11
N GLU A 24 -21.11 4.62 1.09
CA GLU A 24 -20.39 3.42 1.52
C GLU A 24 -21.35 2.28 1.85
N SER A 25 -20.84 1.04 1.74
CA SER A 25 -21.53 -0.10 2.32
C SER A 25 -21.36 -0.10 3.84
N ALA A 26 -22.47 -0.19 4.59
CA ALA A 26 -22.46 -0.22 6.06
C ALA A 26 -21.61 -1.37 6.65
N LEU A 27 -21.41 -2.45 5.90
CA LEU A 27 -20.60 -3.61 6.30
C LEU A 27 -19.09 -3.43 6.01
N PHE A 28 -18.73 -2.42 5.24
CA PHE A 28 -17.36 -2.18 4.75
C PHE A 28 -17.03 -0.68 4.84
N PRO A 29 -17.00 -0.12 6.05
CA PRO A 29 -16.87 1.32 6.26
C PRO A 29 -15.52 1.86 5.77
N ALA A 30 -15.48 3.14 5.40
CA ALA A 30 -14.26 3.79 4.91
C ALA A 30 -13.11 3.79 5.92
N GLY A 31 -13.39 3.65 7.23
CA GLY A 31 -12.37 3.47 8.25
C GLY A 31 -11.48 2.24 8.02
N ASN A 32 -11.94 1.24 7.26
CA ASN A 32 -11.22 0.02 6.93
C ASN A 32 -9.97 0.27 6.08
N VAL A 33 -9.88 1.37 5.31
CA VAL A 33 -8.67 1.70 4.54
C VAL A 33 -7.42 1.90 5.40
N ARG A 34 -7.59 2.03 6.72
CA ARG A 34 -6.52 2.13 7.72
C ARG A 34 -6.28 0.81 8.44
N ASN A 35 -6.96 -0.27 8.08
CA ASN A 35 -6.71 -1.55 8.71
C ASN A 35 -5.33 -2.08 8.27
N PRO A 36 -4.47 -2.54 9.18
CA PRO A 36 -3.18 -3.13 8.79
C PRO A 36 -3.35 -4.41 7.96
N TYR A 37 -4.53 -5.04 7.97
CA TYR A 37 -4.85 -6.18 7.14
C TYR A 37 -5.59 -5.76 5.87
N PRO A 38 -4.99 -5.93 4.68
CA PRO A 38 -5.56 -5.43 3.43
C PRO A 38 -6.79 -6.23 2.97
N GLY A 39 -7.14 -7.31 3.66
CA GLY A 39 -8.39 -8.05 3.46
C GLY A 39 -9.59 -7.46 4.21
N ILE A 40 -9.38 -6.49 5.12
CA ILE A 40 -10.48 -5.73 5.73
C ILE A 40 -10.71 -4.51 4.86
N LEU A 41 -11.72 -4.61 3.98
CA LEU A 41 -11.92 -3.69 2.86
C LEU A 41 -12.88 -2.56 3.21
N TRP A 42 -12.62 -1.35 2.70
CA TRP A 42 -13.66 -0.38 2.39
C TRP A 42 -14.33 -0.75 1.07
N ARG A 43 -15.64 -0.52 0.98
CA ARG A 43 -16.41 -0.70 -0.25
C ARG A 43 -17.35 0.47 -0.51
N SER A 44 -17.32 1.00 -1.73
CA SER A 44 -18.29 2.00 -2.17
C SER A 44 -19.72 1.45 -2.18
N GLY A 45 -20.72 2.32 -2.22
CA GLY A 45 -22.15 1.97 -2.17
C GLY A 45 -22.61 1.00 -3.27
N GLY A 46 -21.82 0.85 -4.35
CA GLY A 46 -22.09 -0.12 -5.42
C GLY A 46 -23.17 0.34 -6.39
N ASN A 47 -23.37 1.65 -6.53
CA ASN A 47 -24.26 2.20 -7.56
C ASN A 47 -23.58 2.04 -8.93
N MET A 48 -24.16 1.23 -9.82
CA MET A 48 -23.60 0.97 -11.16
C MET A 48 -23.49 2.23 -12.04
N ASN A 49 -24.15 3.32 -11.67
CA ASN A 49 -24.06 4.62 -12.35
C ASN A 49 -23.00 5.55 -11.74
N GLU A 50 -22.34 5.15 -10.65
CA GLU A 50 -21.24 5.91 -10.04
C GLU A 50 -20.01 5.81 -10.97
N THR A 51 -19.54 6.96 -11.44
CA THR A 51 -18.32 7.09 -12.27
C THR A 51 -17.09 7.46 -11.44
N GLU A 52 -17.30 7.86 -10.19
CA GLU A 52 -16.28 8.37 -9.29
C GLU A 52 -16.65 8.05 -7.85
N THR A 53 -15.70 7.48 -7.11
CA THR A 53 -15.79 7.32 -5.66
C THR A 53 -14.54 7.90 -5.01
N TRP A 54 -14.65 8.37 -3.77
CA TRP A 54 -13.54 9.03 -3.10
C TRP A 54 -13.54 8.79 -1.60
N VAL A 55 -12.34 8.93 -1.02
CA VAL A 55 -12.11 8.87 0.42
C VAL A 55 -11.16 10.00 0.85
N LYS A 56 -11.55 10.72 1.91
CA LYS A 56 -10.79 11.83 2.49
C LYS A 56 -10.06 11.41 3.76
N PHE A 57 -8.85 11.96 3.92
CA PHE A 57 -7.96 11.73 5.04
C PHE A 57 -7.58 13.05 5.69
N ASP A 58 -7.80 13.15 7.00
CA ASP A 58 -7.21 14.17 7.85
C ASP A 58 -6.10 13.53 8.67
N MET A 59 -4.85 13.89 8.42
CA MET A 59 -3.68 13.34 9.11
C MET A 59 -3.55 13.85 10.56
N GLY A 60 -4.39 14.82 10.98
CA GLY A 60 -4.37 15.44 12.30
C GLY A 60 -3.31 16.52 12.48
N ALA A 61 -2.25 16.47 11.70
CA ALA A 61 -1.24 17.51 11.52
C ALA A 61 -0.66 17.42 10.12
N ALA A 62 0.04 18.46 9.67
CA ALA A 62 0.76 18.41 8.41
C ALA A 62 1.88 17.36 8.50
N VAL A 63 1.91 16.42 7.54
CA VAL A 63 2.92 15.37 7.51
C VAL A 63 3.62 15.34 6.16
N GLU A 64 4.93 15.08 6.21
CA GLU A 64 5.76 14.95 5.03
C GLU A 64 5.72 13.53 4.46
N PHE A 65 5.43 13.38 3.18
CA PHE A 65 5.38 12.10 2.45
C PHE A 65 5.87 12.27 1.00
N ASP A 66 6.35 11.18 0.40
CA ASP A 66 6.80 11.12 -1.00
C ASP A 66 6.19 9.94 -1.77
N TYR A 67 5.39 9.10 -1.10
CA TYR A 67 4.64 8.02 -1.71
C TYR A 67 3.18 7.99 -1.25
N CYS A 68 2.31 7.61 -2.17
CA CYS A 68 0.93 7.20 -1.90
C CYS A 68 0.73 5.78 -2.41
N LEU A 69 0.35 4.85 -1.53
CA LEU A 69 0.27 3.43 -1.82
C LEU A 69 -1.10 2.85 -1.45
N ALA A 70 -1.53 1.86 -2.23
CA ALA A 70 -2.73 1.09 -1.97
C ALA A 70 -2.43 -0.42 -2.00
N ALA A 71 -3.04 -1.20 -1.11
CA ALA A 71 -3.03 -2.67 -1.12
C ALA A 71 -4.44 -3.22 -0.90
N GLY A 72 -4.68 -4.45 -1.38
CA GLY A 72 -6.00 -5.09 -1.27
C GLY A 72 -7.08 -4.33 -2.04
N ALA A 73 -6.69 -3.67 -3.14
CA ALA A 73 -7.61 -2.96 -4.01
C ALA A 73 -8.02 -3.82 -5.20
N ASN A 74 -9.18 -3.57 -5.81
CA ASN A 74 -9.61 -4.21 -7.06
C ASN A 74 -9.66 -3.21 -8.23
N PHE A 75 -8.53 -2.56 -8.51
CA PHE A 75 -8.46 -1.63 -9.64
C PHE A 75 -8.65 -2.41 -10.95
N GLN A 76 -9.78 -2.18 -11.63
CA GLN A 76 -9.98 -2.69 -12.98
C GLN A 76 -8.96 -2.05 -13.92
N SER A 77 -8.67 -2.69 -15.06
CA SER A 77 -7.60 -2.31 -16.00
C SER A 77 -7.74 -0.91 -16.63
N ASN A 78 -8.84 -0.22 -16.39
CA ASN A 78 -9.17 1.09 -16.91
C ASN A 78 -9.46 2.13 -15.81
N VAL A 79 -9.33 1.78 -14.53
CA VAL A 79 -9.56 2.70 -13.41
C VAL A 79 -8.44 3.72 -13.31
N THR A 80 -8.80 4.99 -13.10
CA THR A 80 -7.82 6.04 -12.76
C THR A 80 -7.94 6.35 -11.28
N VAL A 81 -6.81 6.31 -10.56
CA VAL A 81 -6.77 6.66 -9.14
C VAL A 81 -5.96 7.93 -8.97
N SER A 82 -6.63 9.03 -8.67
CA SER A 82 -6.04 10.37 -8.61
C SER A 82 -5.87 10.81 -7.16
N VAL A 83 -4.73 11.41 -6.84
CA VAL A 83 -4.40 11.85 -5.48
C VAL A 83 -4.22 13.36 -5.44
N TYR A 84 -4.85 13.99 -4.44
CA TYR A 84 -4.74 15.42 -4.16
C TYR A 84 -4.46 15.61 -2.66
N ALA A 85 -3.75 16.68 -2.31
CA ALA A 85 -3.45 16.98 -0.91
C ALA A 85 -3.31 18.49 -0.66
N THR A 86 -3.75 18.96 0.51
CA THR A 86 -3.82 20.38 0.85
C THR A 86 -3.66 20.60 2.35
N ASP A 87 -3.32 21.82 2.75
CA ASP A 87 -3.42 22.30 4.14
C ASP A 87 -4.66 23.19 4.37
N ASP A 88 -5.43 23.46 3.31
CA ASP A 88 -6.65 24.26 3.40
C ASP A 88 -7.83 23.41 3.85
N ALA A 89 -8.21 23.56 5.13
CA ALA A 89 -9.35 22.89 5.73
C ALA A 89 -10.68 23.25 5.06
N ASN A 90 -10.82 24.43 4.45
CA ASN A 90 -12.03 24.83 3.74
C ASN A 90 -12.18 24.07 2.43
N LEU A 91 -11.10 23.96 1.64
CA LEU A 91 -11.10 23.12 0.43
C LEU A 91 -11.41 21.67 0.79
N PHE A 92 -10.72 21.15 1.81
CA PHE A 92 -10.91 19.78 2.29
C PHE A 92 -12.34 19.48 2.74
N SER A 93 -12.98 20.39 3.47
CA SER A 93 -14.34 20.18 3.96
C SER A 93 -15.41 20.39 2.88
N THR A 94 -15.17 21.29 1.93
CA THR A 94 -16.18 21.71 0.95
C THR A 94 -16.20 20.84 -0.31
N PHE A 95 -15.03 20.52 -0.87
CA PHE A 95 -14.96 19.94 -2.21
C PHE A 95 -15.16 18.43 -2.20
N THR A 96 -16.20 17.93 -2.85
CA THR A 96 -16.48 16.49 -3.00
C THR A 96 -16.25 15.99 -4.42
N ASP A 97 -16.15 16.89 -5.39
CA ASP A 97 -16.06 16.56 -6.80
C ASP A 97 -14.64 16.82 -7.28
N GLU A 98 -14.07 15.91 -8.07
CA GLU A 98 -12.69 16.04 -8.52
C GLU A 98 -12.43 17.33 -9.32
N SER A 99 -13.41 17.84 -10.08
CA SER A 99 -13.25 19.07 -10.87
C SER A 99 -12.86 20.28 -10.02
N ASP A 100 -13.34 20.37 -8.78
CA ASP A 100 -13.02 21.46 -7.87
C ASP A 100 -11.59 21.31 -7.32
N TRP A 101 -11.17 20.07 -7.05
CA TRP A 101 -9.80 19.75 -6.67
C TRP A 101 -8.80 20.04 -7.79
N ILE A 102 -9.16 19.76 -9.04
CA ILE A 102 -8.37 20.12 -10.23
C ILE A 102 -8.24 21.65 -10.32
N ALA A 103 -9.33 22.38 -10.17
CA ALA A 103 -9.33 23.85 -10.28
C ALA A 103 -8.51 24.54 -9.18
N SER A 104 -8.38 23.91 -8.00
CA SER A 104 -7.55 24.44 -6.90
C SER A 104 -6.04 24.19 -7.05
N GLY A 105 -5.61 23.38 -8.02
CA GLY A 105 -4.20 23.20 -8.35
C GLY A 105 -3.39 22.34 -7.35
N VAL A 106 -4.07 21.58 -6.50
CA VAL A 106 -3.45 20.73 -5.46
C VAL A 106 -3.30 19.26 -5.86
N PHE A 107 -3.23 19.01 -7.17
CA PHE A 107 -3.07 17.67 -7.74
C PHE A 107 -1.65 17.15 -7.53
N LEU A 108 -1.53 15.93 -6.99
CA LEU A 108 -0.24 15.27 -6.80
C LEU A 108 0.11 14.31 -7.95
N GLY A 109 -0.89 13.66 -8.54
CA GLY A 109 -0.69 12.70 -9.62
C GLY A 109 -1.67 11.54 -9.61
N ASP A 110 -1.56 10.70 -10.63
CA ASP A 110 -2.30 9.44 -10.75
C ASP A 110 -1.45 8.26 -10.31
N MET A 111 -2.03 7.37 -9.50
CA MET A 111 -1.40 6.10 -9.17
C MET A 111 -1.29 5.21 -10.40
N LYS A 112 -0.17 4.51 -10.50
CA LYS A 112 -0.04 3.31 -11.32
C LYS A 112 -0.67 2.14 -10.58
N THR A 113 -1.65 1.50 -11.19
CA THR A 113 -2.47 0.47 -10.55
C THR A 113 -2.28 -0.90 -11.19
N THR A 114 -2.37 -1.93 -10.36
CA THR A 114 -2.56 -3.32 -10.74
C THR A 114 -3.85 -3.83 -10.07
N GLU A 115 -4.24 -5.08 -10.34
CA GLU A 115 -5.40 -5.68 -9.67
C GLU A 115 -5.26 -5.83 -8.14
N ARG A 116 -4.08 -5.57 -7.55
CA ARG A 116 -3.83 -5.74 -6.11
C ARG A 116 -3.28 -4.50 -5.43
N TYR A 117 -2.58 -3.66 -6.19
CA TYR A 117 -1.76 -2.59 -5.66
C TYR A 117 -1.93 -1.29 -6.44
N GLY A 118 -1.76 -0.17 -5.75
CA GLY A 118 -1.69 1.17 -6.35
C GLY A 118 -0.43 1.88 -5.86
N ARG A 119 0.24 2.59 -6.76
CA ARG A 119 1.49 3.28 -6.47
C ARG A 119 1.57 4.65 -7.12
N LEU A 120 1.73 5.69 -6.33
CA LEU A 120 2.17 7.01 -6.77
C LEU A 120 3.46 7.36 -6.04
N ALA A 121 4.54 7.54 -6.80
CA ALA A 121 5.81 8.07 -6.31
C ALA A 121 5.90 9.54 -6.71
N LEU A 122 6.13 10.43 -5.75
CA LEU A 122 6.26 11.86 -6.00
C LEU A 122 7.70 12.20 -6.41
N SER A 123 7.86 13.23 -7.24
CA SER A 123 9.19 13.71 -7.67
C SER A 123 9.99 14.37 -6.54
N ALA A 124 9.30 14.84 -5.49
CA ALA A 124 9.86 15.36 -4.26
C ALA A 124 8.88 15.12 -3.11
N SER A 125 9.39 15.07 -1.87
CA SER A 125 8.55 15.01 -0.68
C SER A 125 7.68 16.27 -0.58
N VAL A 126 6.43 16.08 -0.20
CA VAL A 126 5.45 17.14 0.05
C VAL A 126 5.00 17.08 1.50
N THR A 127 4.55 18.20 2.07
CA THR A 127 4.03 18.25 3.44
C THR A 127 2.61 18.79 3.40
N TYR A 128 1.64 17.96 3.82
CA TYR A 128 0.23 18.33 3.86
C TYR A 128 -0.50 17.62 5.01
N GLN A 129 -1.55 18.24 5.53
CA GLN A 129 -2.43 17.64 6.54
C GLN A 129 -3.57 16.84 5.93
N TYR A 130 -4.14 17.32 4.83
CA TYR A 130 -5.33 16.75 4.24
C TYR A 130 -5.02 16.08 2.91
N ALA A 131 -5.63 14.92 2.67
CA ALA A 131 -5.53 14.22 1.40
C ALA A 131 -6.87 13.65 0.96
N ILE A 132 -7.05 13.50 -0.35
CA ILE A 132 -8.18 12.81 -0.95
C ILE A 132 -7.68 11.89 -2.06
N VAL A 133 -8.29 10.71 -2.13
CA VAL A 133 -8.06 9.74 -3.19
C VAL A 133 -9.37 9.58 -3.95
N PHE A 134 -9.35 9.89 -5.24
CA PHE A 134 -10.44 9.64 -6.18
C PHE A 134 -10.17 8.36 -6.95
N VAL A 135 -11.20 7.55 -7.16
CA VAL A 135 -11.18 6.34 -7.99
C VAL A 135 -12.25 6.50 -9.07
N LYS A 136 -11.82 6.58 -10.32
CA LYS A 136 -12.66 6.92 -11.47
C LYS A 136 -12.77 5.77 -12.46
N TYR A 137 -13.99 5.59 -12.98
CA TYR A 137 -14.34 4.59 -13.97
C TYR A 137 -14.62 5.28 -15.31
N PRO A 138 -13.89 4.94 -16.39
CA PRO A 138 -13.97 5.68 -17.67
C PRO A 138 -15.25 5.43 -18.46
N THR A 139 -15.98 4.35 -18.17
CA THR A 139 -17.30 4.04 -18.73
C THR A 139 -18.18 3.59 -17.58
N MET A 140 -19.33 4.26 -17.38
CA MET A 140 -20.32 3.98 -16.31
C MET A 140 -20.44 2.48 -16.02
N GLN A 141 -19.74 2.01 -14.99
CA GLN A 141 -19.82 0.68 -14.38
C GLN A 141 -18.73 0.61 -13.32
N ALA A 142 -18.94 1.29 -12.19
CA ALA A 142 -18.41 0.73 -10.95
C ALA A 142 -18.89 -0.73 -10.88
N PRO A 143 -18.08 -1.67 -10.35
CA PRO A 143 -18.52 -3.05 -10.18
C PRO A 143 -19.90 -3.06 -9.50
N SER A 144 -20.79 -4.00 -9.84
CA SER A 144 -22.04 -4.17 -9.07
C SER A 144 -21.75 -4.46 -7.59
N THR A 145 -20.53 -4.90 -7.31
CA THR A 145 -19.97 -5.08 -5.99
C THR A 145 -19.28 -3.82 -5.42
N GLY A 146 -19.33 -2.67 -6.07
CA GLY A 146 -18.61 -1.46 -5.69
C GLY A 146 -17.09 -1.56 -5.82
N THR A 147 -16.41 -0.43 -5.70
CA THR A 147 -14.95 -0.33 -5.57
C THR A 147 -14.52 -0.89 -4.23
N HIS A 148 -13.45 -1.68 -4.18
CA HIS A 148 -12.85 -2.16 -2.94
C HIS A 148 -11.45 -1.61 -2.77
N LEU A 149 -11.16 -1.04 -1.60
CA LEU A 149 -9.79 -0.70 -1.18
C LEU A 149 -9.52 -1.29 0.20
N GLY A 150 -8.38 -1.97 0.35
CA GLY A 150 -7.97 -2.58 1.62
C GLY A 150 -7.20 -1.62 2.51
N ARG A 151 -5.98 -1.27 2.10
CA ARG A 151 -5.07 -0.40 2.86
C ARG A 151 -4.62 0.75 1.99
N LEU A 152 -4.77 1.98 2.48
CA LEU A 152 -4.23 3.19 1.88
C LEU A 152 -3.19 3.84 2.79
N VAL A 153 -2.11 4.30 2.18
CA VAL A 153 -0.96 4.85 2.87
C VAL A 153 -0.43 6.07 2.15
N PHE A 154 -0.16 7.10 2.94
CA PHE A 154 0.76 8.18 2.61
C PHE A 154 2.00 7.94 3.46
N GLY A 155 3.19 8.02 2.89
CA GLY A 155 4.40 7.66 3.62
C GLY A 155 5.69 8.14 2.98
N LYS A 156 6.78 7.93 3.72
CA LYS A 156 8.13 8.21 3.26
C LYS A 156 8.87 6.95 2.84
N ALA A 157 9.50 6.98 1.68
CA ALA A 157 10.39 5.91 1.26
C ALA A 157 11.74 5.98 1.98
N VAL A 158 12.26 4.81 2.35
CA VAL A 158 13.66 4.62 2.71
C VAL A 158 14.32 3.84 1.59
N GLU A 159 15.22 4.50 0.89
CA GLU A 159 15.96 3.85 -0.18
C GLU A 159 17.00 2.88 0.39
N LEU A 160 16.95 1.62 -0.06
CA LEU A 160 17.95 0.63 0.26
C LEU A 160 18.85 0.35 -0.95
N PRO A 161 20.09 -0.07 -0.71
CA PRO A 161 20.89 -0.66 -1.77
C PRO A 161 20.15 -1.83 -2.42
N ARG A 162 20.31 -2.01 -3.73
CA ARG A 162 19.73 -3.16 -4.44
C ARG A 162 20.25 -4.46 -3.85
N ALA A 163 19.34 -5.38 -3.53
CA ALA A 163 19.71 -6.73 -3.10
C ALA A 163 20.28 -7.53 -4.28
N MET A 164 21.17 -8.48 -4.02
CA MET A 164 21.92 -9.20 -5.07
C MET A 164 21.09 -10.10 -5.97
N ASN A 165 19.92 -10.54 -5.51
CA ASN A 165 19.29 -11.70 -6.14
C ASN A 165 18.40 -11.40 -7.33
N ASP A 166 17.91 -10.18 -7.58
CA ASP A 166 16.85 -9.91 -8.58
C ASP A 166 15.68 -10.92 -8.56
N GLY A 167 15.56 -11.69 -7.48
CA GLY A 167 15.25 -13.11 -7.59
C GLY A 167 14.48 -13.55 -6.38
N PHE A 168 13.18 -13.45 -6.54
CA PHE A 168 12.18 -14.03 -5.66
C PHE A 168 12.41 -15.52 -5.60
N THR A 169 12.61 -16.06 -4.39
CA THR A 169 12.10 -17.41 -4.18
C THR A 169 10.67 -17.22 -3.78
N ASP A 170 9.73 -17.42 -4.70
CA ASP A 170 8.32 -17.51 -4.34
C ASP A 170 8.15 -18.78 -3.51
N ILE A 171 8.39 -18.67 -2.20
CA ILE A 171 8.21 -19.78 -1.28
C ILE A 171 6.77 -19.78 -0.89
N LEU A 172 6.12 -20.80 -1.41
CA LEU A 172 4.70 -20.94 -1.36
C LEU A 172 4.33 -21.53 -0.01
N VAL A 173 4.00 -20.66 0.95
CA VAL A 173 3.70 -21.05 2.34
C VAL A 173 2.24 -21.51 2.48
N ASP A 174 2.03 -22.59 3.23
CA ASP A 174 0.71 -23.05 3.64
C ASP A 174 -0.02 -21.95 4.43
N GLN A 175 -1.24 -21.61 4.01
CA GLN A 175 -2.09 -20.60 4.62
C GLN A 175 -2.43 -20.87 6.09
N SER A 176 -2.26 -22.09 6.60
CA SER A 176 -2.40 -22.39 8.04
C SER A 176 -1.31 -21.74 8.89
N LYS A 177 -0.20 -21.31 8.27
CA LYS A 177 0.98 -20.74 8.94
C LYS A 177 1.05 -19.22 8.85
N VAL A 178 0.13 -18.59 8.11
CA VAL A 178 0.07 -17.14 7.90
C VAL A 178 -0.88 -16.52 8.92
N SER A 179 -0.52 -15.35 9.46
CA SER A 179 -1.40 -14.59 10.36
C SER A 179 -2.66 -14.12 9.62
N LYS A 180 -3.85 -14.50 10.10
CA LYS A 180 -5.14 -14.11 9.53
C LYS A 180 -5.87 -13.16 10.47
N ALA A 181 -6.40 -12.06 9.94
CA ALA A 181 -7.32 -11.21 10.68
C ALA A 181 -8.67 -11.93 10.83
N GLY A 182 -9.14 -12.11 12.06
CA GLY A 182 -10.47 -12.65 12.33
C GLY A 182 -11.50 -11.54 12.48
N VAL A 183 -12.51 -11.49 11.61
CA VAL A 183 -13.80 -10.86 11.91
C VAL A 183 -14.92 -11.75 11.36
N ALA A 184 -15.69 -12.38 12.25
CA ALA A 184 -17.00 -12.98 11.96
C ALA A 184 -17.95 -11.84 11.52
N TYR A 185 -18.87 -11.96 10.56
CA TYR A 185 -19.99 -12.89 10.54
C TYR A 185 -20.43 -13.20 9.10
N SER A 186 -20.57 -14.49 8.80
CA SER A 186 -21.31 -15.10 7.67
C SER A 186 -20.81 -15.01 6.22
N ASN A 187 -19.71 -14.33 5.87
CA ASN A 187 -19.00 -14.64 4.62
C ASN A 187 -17.62 -15.20 4.95
N ARG A 188 -17.45 -16.51 4.75
CA ARG A 188 -16.13 -17.15 4.81
C ARG A 188 -15.25 -16.47 3.76
N VAL A 189 -14.29 -15.68 4.23
CA VAL A 189 -13.24 -15.11 3.38
C VAL A 189 -12.44 -16.28 2.78
N GLY A 190 -12.65 -16.56 1.49
CA GLY A 190 -11.98 -17.58 0.69
C GLY A 190 -12.71 -17.77 -0.66
N ILE A 191 -12.11 -18.12 -1.80
CA ILE A 191 -10.76 -18.54 -2.20
C ILE A 191 -10.67 -18.35 -3.73
N ILE A 192 -9.54 -17.89 -4.31
CA ILE A 192 -8.90 -18.50 -5.52
C ILE A 192 -7.35 -18.41 -5.41
N ARG A 193 -6.71 -19.60 -5.37
CA ARG A 193 -5.34 -20.07 -5.76
C ARG A 193 -4.24 -19.00 -5.98
N ASP A 194 -3.04 -19.04 -5.42
CA ASP A 194 -2.25 -20.10 -4.76
C ASP A 194 -1.08 -19.36 -4.06
N LYS A 195 -0.93 -19.53 -2.72
CA LYS A 195 0.32 -19.35 -1.94
C LYS A 195 0.77 -17.90 -1.61
N ALA A 196 1.31 -17.69 -0.40
CA ALA A 196 1.85 -16.39 0.06
C ALA A 196 3.26 -16.15 -0.52
N ARG A 197 3.58 -14.92 -0.92
CA ARG A 197 4.92 -14.56 -1.41
C ARG A 197 5.85 -14.26 -0.23
N VAL A 198 6.98 -14.95 -0.17
CA VAL A 198 8.10 -14.59 0.71
C VAL A 198 9.22 -13.98 -0.14
N VAL A 199 9.62 -12.75 0.18
CA VAL A 199 10.74 -12.07 -0.46
C VAL A 199 11.98 -12.17 0.43
N ASP A 200 12.97 -12.92 -0.03
CA ASP A 200 14.27 -13.04 0.61
C ASP A 200 15.25 -12.01 0.02
N LEU A 201 15.53 -10.94 0.77
CA LEU A 201 16.51 -9.93 0.40
C LEU A 201 17.88 -10.30 0.98
N ARG A 202 18.92 -10.21 0.15
CA ARG A 202 20.31 -10.57 0.48
C ARG A 202 21.27 -9.53 -0.05
N TRP A 203 22.22 -9.13 0.80
CA TRP A 203 23.27 -8.20 0.43
C TRP A 203 24.64 -8.76 0.83
N GLU A 204 25.64 -8.58 -0.02
CA GLU A 204 27.05 -8.79 0.33
C GLU A 204 27.79 -7.46 0.27
N LYS A 205 28.81 -7.30 1.12
CA LYS A 205 29.69 -6.13 1.12
C LYS A 205 28.95 -4.80 1.30
N LEU A 206 27.94 -4.76 2.18
CA LEU A 206 27.30 -3.52 2.62
C LEU A 206 28.29 -2.71 3.47
N ASP A 207 28.41 -1.43 3.14
CA ASP A 207 29.07 -0.48 4.03
C ASP A 207 28.33 -0.33 5.36
N ALA A 208 29.02 0.25 6.35
CA ALA A 208 28.48 0.39 7.70
C ALA A 208 27.22 1.26 7.76
N ALA A 209 27.12 2.29 6.90
CA ALA A 209 25.99 3.22 6.88
C ALA A 209 24.72 2.54 6.33
N SER A 210 24.83 1.84 5.21
CA SER A 210 23.77 1.06 4.59
C SER A 210 23.27 -0.04 5.52
N ARG A 211 24.19 -0.71 6.22
CA ARG A 211 23.84 -1.72 7.23
C ARG A 211 23.05 -1.10 8.38
N ALA A 212 23.48 0.05 8.89
CA ALA A 212 22.78 0.76 9.97
C ALA A 212 21.37 1.21 9.53
N ASN A 213 21.22 1.69 8.30
CA ASN A 213 19.92 2.09 7.75
C ASN A 213 18.94 0.90 7.71
N ILE A 214 19.37 -0.26 7.22
CA ILE A 214 18.51 -1.45 7.16
C ILE A 214 18.12 -1.93 8.56
N VAL A 215 19.07 -1.94 9.51
CA VAL A 215 18.81 -2.31 10.90
C VAL A 215 17.82 -1.32 11.53
N SER A 216 17.98 -0.02 11.31
CA SER A 216 17.07 1.00 11.82
C SER A 216 15.65 0.84 11.28
N VAL A 217 15.48 0.49 10.00
CA VAL A 217 14.17 0.17 9.43
C VAL A 217 13.55 -1.05 10.11
N PHE A 218 14.35 -2.09 10.37
CA PHE A 218 13.88 -3.26 11.12
C PHE A 218 13.52 -2.91 12.56
N GLU A 219 14.33 -2.12 13.27
CA GLU A 219 14.06 -1.74 14.66
C GLU A 219 12.81 -0.85 14.78
N SER A 220 12.53 -0.03 13.75
CA SER A 220 11.36 0.85 13.71
C SER A 220 10.05 0.08 13.48
N ASN A 221 10.07 -0.98 12.67
CA ASN A 221 8.87 -1.75 12.30
C ASN A 221 8.73 -3.08 13.06
N GLY A 222 9.85 -3.66 13.49
CA GLY A 222 9.90 -4.99 14.07
C GLY A 222 9.30 -6.07 13.16
N LEU A 223 8.81 -7.15 13.76
CA LEU A 223 8.17 -8.27 13.05
C LEU A 223 6.66 -8.08 12.84
N LEU A 224 6.07 -7.10 13.52
CA LEU A 224 4.61 -6.99 13.68
C LEU A 224 4.00 -5.88 12.84
N VAL A 225 4.79 -4.88 12.46
CA VAL A 225 4.29 -3.71 11.73
C VAL A 225 4.46 -3.95 10.24
N PRO A 226 3.37 -4.00 9.46
CA PRO A 226 3.47 -4.19 8.02
C PRO A 226 3.89 -2.91 7.29
N PHE A 227 4.61 -3.06 6.20
CA PHE A 227 5.07 -1.98 5.34
C PHE A 227 5.05 -2.42 3.88
N PHE A 228 5.37 -1.50 2.97
CA PHE A 228 5.45 -1.79 1.55
C PHE A 228 6.91 -1.96 1.11
N LEU A 229 7.18 -3.01 0.36
CA LEU A 229 8.46 -3.27 -0.29
C LEU A 229 8.27 -3.01 -1.79
N ASP A 230 8.95 -1.99 -2.32
CA ASP A 230 8.95 -1.65 -3.75
C ASP A 230 10.28 -2.06 -4.38
N MET A 231 10.24 -3.09 -5.20
CA MET A 231 11.45 -3.74 -5.71
C MET A 231 11.93 -3.12 -7.03
N TYR A 232 11.02 -2.43 -7.73
CA TYR A 232 11.31 -1.72 -8.98
C TYR A 232 10.68 -0.32 -8.94
N PRO A 233 11.22 0.59 -8.11
CA PRO A 233 10.71 1.96 -8.02
C PRO A 233 10.91 2.74 -9.33
N ASP A 234 12.00 2.45 -10.04
CA ASP A 234 12.36 3.11 -11.30
C ASP A 234 11.52 2.63 -12.51
N ASP A 235 10.79 1.51 -12.36
CA ASP A 235 9.87 0.99 -13.37
C ASP A 235 8.48 0.71 -12.77
N PRO A 236 7.60 1.73 -12.69
CA PRO A 236 6.23 1.58 -12.22
C PRO A 236 5.35 0.64 -13.02
N GLY A 237 5.73 0.31 -14.26
CA GLY A 237 5.03 -0.69 -15.07
C GLY A 237 5.42 -2.12 -14.70
N ALA A 238 6.61 -2.34 -14.12
CA ALA A 238 7.10 -3.65 -13.72
C ALA A 238 6.44 -4.21 -12.45
N GLY A 239 5.75 -3.36 -11.67
CA GLY A 239 4.66 -3.79 -10.78
C GLY A 239 5.03 -4.69 -9.59
N ASP A 240 6.27 -4.64 -9.11
CA ASP A 240 6.73 -5.52 -8.04
C ASP A 240 6.73 -4.79 -6.68
N LEU A 241 5.51 -4.44 -6.26
CA LEU A 241 5.17 -3.90 -4.94
C LEU A 241 4.56 -5.01 -4.09
N VAL A 242 5.00 -5.13 -2.83
CA VAL A 242 4.50 -6.13 -1.89
C VAL A 242 4.18 -5.48 -0.56
N TYR A 243 2.99 -5.72 -0.03
CA TYR A 243 2.63 -5.29 1.32
C TYR A 243 2.72 -6.48 2.28
N GLY A 244 3.43 -6.32 3.39
CA GLY A 244 3.85 -7.44 4.20
C GLY A 244 4.59 -7.03 5.47
N SER A 245 5.12 -7.99 6.21
CA SER A 245 5.98 -7.72 7.37
C SER A 245 7.25 -8.56 7.34
N PHE A 246 8.24 -8.18 8.14
CA PHE A 246 9.43 -9.02 8.33
C PHE A 246 9.04 -10.34 9.01
N SER A 247 9.46 -11.47 8.43
CA SER A 247 9.22 -12.80 9.00
C SER A 247 10.38 -13.29 9.87
N SER A 248 11.52 -12.60 9.85
CA SER A 248 12.64 -12.87 10.74
C SER A 248 13.49 -11.63 10.99
N SER A 249 14.17 -11.61 12.13
CA SER A 249 15.15 -10.57 12.46
C SER A 249 16.32 -10.59 11.47
N PRO A 250 16.93 -9.43 11.15
CA PRO A 250 18.09 -9.38 10.26
C PRO A 250 19.18 -10.28 10.81
N ARG A 251 19.53 -11.32 10.06
CA ARG A 251 20.55 -12.28 10.49
C ARG A 251 21.91 -11.76 10.04
N ILE A 252 22.74 -11.37 11.00
CA ILE A 252 24.17 -11.15 10.78
C ILE A 252 24.83 -12.53 10.86
N SER A 253 25.34 -13.04 9.74
CA SER A 253 26.02 -14.34 9.69
C SER A 253 27.26 -14.30 10.58
N ARG A 254 27.38 -15.23 11.54
CA ARG A 254 28.55 -15.35 12.42
C ARG A 254 29.25 -16.72 12.40
N ALA A 255 28.72 -17.73 11.71
CA ALA A 255 29.46 -18.98 11.50
C ALA A 255 28.92 -19.80 10.31
N LEU A 256 29.85 -20.24 9.44
CA LEU A 256 29.77 -21.31 8.44
C LEU A 256 29.02 -21.02 7.10
N LEU A 257 28.48 -19.82 6.87
CA LEU A 257 27.64 -19.45 5.72
C LEU A 257 28.09 -18.13 5.05
N ASP A 258 29.41 -18.00 4.88
CA ASP A 258 30.21 -16.80 4.58
C ASP A 258 30.06 -16.18 3.17
N LYS A 259 28.84 -15.81 2.74
CA LYS A 259 28.70 -15.00 1.51
C LYS A 259 28.06 -13.63 1.74
N PHE A 260 27.12 -13.51 2.66
CA PHE A 260 26.27 -12.33 2.79
C PHE A 260 26.52 -11.56 4.10
N ASP A 261 26.48 -10.23 4.01
CA ASP A 261 26.58 -9.31 5.14
C ASP A 261 25.26 -9.20 5.90
N LEU A 262 24.15 -9.32 5.19
CA LEU A 262 22.80 -9.20 5.76
C LEU A 262 21.79 -10.00 4.95
N ARG A 263 20.87 -10.67 5.64
CA ARG A 263 19.69 -11.32 5.06
C ARG A 263 18.44 -10.95 5.82
N ILE A 264 17.37 -10.67 5.07
CA ILE A 264 16.05 -10.36 5.59
C ILE A 264 15.01 -11.15 4.79
N SER A 265 14.01 -11.67 5.48
CA SER A 265 12.86 -12.32 4.87
C SER A 265 11.62 -11.47 5.13
N PHE A 266 10.86 -11.19 4.09
CA PHE A 266 9.64 -10.40 4.10
C PHE A 266 8.48 -11.26 3.61
N GLU A 267 7.39 -11.31 4.35
CA GLU A 267 6.23 -12.14 4.05
C GLU A 267 5.05 -11.25 3.66
N GLU A 268 4.49 -11.47 2.47
CA GLU A 268 3.32 -10.76 1.97
C GLU A 268 2.09 -11.05 2.84
N LEU A 269 1.42 -9.99 3.28
CA LEU A 269 0.12 -10.11 3.92
C LEU A 269 -0.96 -10.23 2.85
N LEU A 270 -1.64 -11.38 2.83
CA LEU A 270 -2.71 -11.64 1.89
C LEU A 270 -3.96 -10.79 2.21
N GLY A 271 -4.51 -10.12 1.19
CA GLY A 271 -5.90 -9.66 1.18
C GLY A 271 -6.78 -10.63 0.37
N VAL A 272 -8.04 -10.86 0.74
CA VAL A 272 -8.98 -11.75 -0.01
C VAL A 272 -10.44 -11.29 0.18
N PRO A 273 -11.38 -11.43 -0.79
CA PRO A 273 -11.28 -11.84 -2.21
C PRO A 273 -11.88 -10.87 -3.26
N ASN A 274 -11.44 -11.00 -4.52
CA ASN A 274 -12.32 -10.81 -5.68
C ASN A 274 -13.28 -12.01 -5.74
N GLY A 275 -14.57 -11.75 -5.54
CA GLY A 275 -15.63 -12.72 -5.79
C GLY A 275 -15.93 -12.79 -7.29
N SER A 276 -15.57 -13.90 -7.93
CA SER A 276 -16.38 -14.40 -9.06
C SER A 276 -17.57 -15.14 -8.46
N ALA A 277 -18.74 -14.52 -8.55
CA ALA A 277 -20.01 -15.26 -8.59
C ALA A 277 -20.12 -15.97 -9.94
#